data_AF-A0A7W2PJH2-F1
#
_entry.id   AF-A0A7W2PJH2-F1
#
_cell.length_a   1.000
_cell.length_b   1.000
_cell.length_c   1.000
_cell.angle_alpha   90.00
_cell.angle_beta   90.00
_cell.angle_gamma   90.00
#
_symmetry.space_group_name_H-M   'P 1'
#
loop_
_entity.id
_entity.type
_entity.pdbx_description
1 polymer ?
#
loop_
_entity_poly.entity_id
_entity_poly.type
_entity_poly.pdbx_seq_one_letter_code
_entity_poly.pdbx_strand_id
1 'polypeptide(L)'
;MTAQLIEATSDKHLWSTTYDREMLDIFAVQDEISTAIITALKEKLGLNATIPSRDTREINVAADNEYLKGRYFIVRRTPDDIEAALAHFVKATELDPLYAQAWTNVALAQFLLGETNYGQTPQSITFRQANIVIDNAMAINPELSAGNGLKGLIHIKNNNAIAEKFLTKAITLDGSNAQAHGWLGALLYLGG
;
A
#
# COMPACT_ATOMS: atom_id res chain seq x y z
N MET A 1 -15.83 -12.58 13.47
CA MET A 1 -16.79 -11.45 13.50
C MET A 1 -18.15 -11.83 12.93
N THR A 2 -19.26 -11.44 13.56
CA THR A 2 -20.63 -11.69 13.07
C THR A 2 -21.27 -10.38 12.61
N ALA A 3 -21.82 -10.35 11.39
CA ALA A 3 -22.58 -9.23 10.87
C ALA A 3 -24.05 -9.64 10.72
N GLN A 4 -24.96 -8.75 11.11
CA GLN A 4 -26.41 -8.96 11.00
C GLN A 4 -27.07 -7.78 10.30
N LEU A 5 -28.13 -8.06 9.53
CA LEU A 5 -29.02 -7.08 8.95
C LEU A 5 -30.39 -7.21 9.61
N ILE A 6 -30.85 -6.12 10.25
CA ILE A 6 -32.14 -6.06 10.96
C ILE A 6 -32.99 -4.98 10.30
N GLU A 7 -34.24 -5.31 9.99
CA GLU A 7 -35.22 -4.33 9.50
C GLU A 7 -35.77 -3.52 10.68
N ALA A 8 -35.39 -2.24 10.76
CA ALA A 8 -35.65 -1.39 11.92
C ALA A 8 -37.14 -1.13 12.24
N THR A 9 -38.04 -1.30 11.26
CA THR A 9 -39.47 -1.03 11.42
C THR A 9 -40.29 -2.24 11.90
N SER A 10 -39.76 -3.46 11.74
CA SER A 10 -40.46 -4.71 12.09
C SER A 10 -39.71 -5.59 13.10
N ASP A 11 -38.50 -5.15 13.50
CA ASP A 11 -37.57 -5.87 14.38
C ASP A 11 -37.25 -7.30 13.91
N LYS A 12 -37.33 -7.51 12.60
CA LYS A 12 -37.13 -8.82 11.97
C LYS A 12 -35.68 -8.99 11.51
N HIS A 13 -35.06 -10.10 11.90
CA HIS A 13 -33.73 -10.48 11.44
C HIS A 13 -33.78 -10.93 9.98
N LEU A 14 -33.21 -10.14 9.07
CA LEU A 14 -33.19 -10.43 7.63
C LEU A 14 -32.03 -11.34 7.24
N TRP A 15 -30.89 -11.24 7.95
CA TRP A 15 -29.72 -12.05 7.68
C TRP A 15 -28.68 -11.97 8.82
N SER A 16 -27.90 -13.03 9.03
CA SER A 16 -26.73 -13.04 9.91
C SER A 16 -25.69 -14.02 9.36
N THR A 17 -24.43 -13.62 9.25
CA THR A 17 -23.30 -14.54 8.97
C THR A 17 -22.09 -14.20 9.82
N THR A 18 -21.41 -15.25 10.31
CA THR A 18 -20.18 -15.15 11.08
C THR A 18 -18.99 -15.52 10.21
N TYR A 19 -18.02 -14.61 10.14
CA TYR A 19 -16.73 -14.78 9.50
C TYR A 19 -15.67 -14.90 10.58
N ASP A 20 -15.23 -16.11 10.87
CA ASP A 20 -14.04 -16.36 11.68
C ASP A 20 -12.90 -16.74 10.76
N ARG A 21 -11.92 -15.85 10.62
CA ARG A 21 -10.59 -16.17 10.10
C ARG A 21 -9.54 -15.31 10.78
N GLU A 22 -8.48 -15.96 11.25
CA GLU A 22 -7.32 -15.34 11.88
C GLU A 22 -6.54 -14.48 10.86
N MET A 23 -6.05 -13.34 11.35
CA MET A 23 -5.37 -12.26 10.64
C MET A 23 -3.99 -12.65 10.02
N LEU A 24 -3.65 -13.95 10.01
CA LEU A 24 -2.35 -14.46 9.56
C LEU A 24 -2.33 -14.93 8.09
N ASP A 25 -3.49 -15.17 7.46
CA ASP A 25 -3.59 -15.82 6.14
C ASP A 25 -3.83 -14.83 4.97
N ILE A 26 -4.01 -13.53 5.28
CA ILE A 26 -4.25 -12.51 4.25
C ILE A 26 -3.01 -12.26 3.36
N PHE A 27 -1.81 -12.49 3.90
CA PHE A 27 -0.55 -12.30 3.18
C PHE A 27 -0.31 -13.40 2.14
N ALA A 28 -0.71 -14.64 2.42
CA ALA A 28 -0.60 -15.74 1.47
C ALA A 28 -1.51 -15.52 0.25
N VAL A 29 -2.74 -15.07 0.49
CA VAL A 29 -3.70 -14.73 -0.56
C VAL A 29 -3.24 -13.51 -1.38
N GLN A 30 -2.64 -12.51 -0.73
CA GLN A 30 -2.07 -11.34 -1.42
C GLN A 30 -0.84 -11.68 -2.28
N ASP A 31 0.04 -12.58 -1.81
CA ASP A 31 1.22 -13.02 -2.57
C ASP A 31 0.80 -13.81 -3.82
N GLU A 32 -0.25 -14.63 -3.72
CA GLU A 32 -0.81 -15.39 -4.85
C GLU A 32 -1.42 -14.44 -5.90
N ILE A 33 -2.25 -13.49 -5.48
CA ILE A 33 -2.85 -12.48 -6.35
C ILE A 33 -1.78 -11.60 -7.00
N SER A 34 -0.77 -11.16 -6.22
CA SER A 34 0.33 -10.35 -6.72
C SER A 34 1.15 -11.08 -7.78
N THR A 35 1.47 -12.35 -7.53
CA THR A 35 2.20 -13.20 -8.48
C THR A 35 1.39 -13.38 -9.76
N ALA A 36 0.07 -13.57 -9.66
CA ALA A 36 -0.81 -13.65 -10.82
C ALA A 36 -0.84 -12.34 -11.64
N ILE A 37 -0.87 -11.17 -10.99
CA ILE A 37 -0.82 -9.85 -11.64
C ILE A 37 0.51 -9.64 -12.36
N ILE A 38 1.64 -9.92 -11.69
CA ILE A 38 2.99 -9.79 -12.27
C ILE A 38 3.13 -10.70 -13.49
N THR A 39 2.62 -11.92 -13.40
CA THR A 39 2.67 -12.90 -14.48
C THR A 39 1.83 -12.43 -15.68
N ALA A 40 0.59 -12.01 -15.43
CA ALA A 40 -0.30 -11.50 -16.47
C ALA A 40 0.24 -10.22 -17.14
N LEU A 41 0.87 -9.32 -16.37
CA LEU A 41 1.51 -8.11 -16.91
C LEU A 41 2.75 -8.47 -17.76
N LYS A 42 3.61 -9.39 -17.31
CA LYS A 42 4.79 -9.83 -18.07
C LYS A 42 4.41 -10.49 -19.39
N GLU A 43 3.37 -11.31 -19.40
CA GLU A 43 2.91 -12.02 -20.59
C GLU A 43 2.19 -11.11 -21.60
N LYS A 44 1.37 -10.16 -21.14
CA LYS A 44 0.59 -9.31 -22.04
C LYS A 44 1.31 -8.08 -22.57
N LEU A 45 2.33 -7.57 -21.87
CA LEU A 45 2.82 -6.22 -22.15
C LEU A 45 4.19 -6.14 -22.84
N GLY A 46 5.12 -7.08 -22.69
CA GLY A 46 6.40 -7.06 -23.44
C GLY A 46 7.07 -5.67 -23.53
N LEU A 47 7.02 -4.86 -22.47
CA LEU A 47 7.23 -3.42 -22.56
C LEU A 47 8.71 -3.02 -22.60
N ASN A 48 9.13 -2.49 -23.75
CA ASN A 48 10.04 -1.34 -23.81
C ASN A 48 9.19 -0.06 -23.59
N ALA A 49 9.57 0.76 -22.62
CA ALA A 49 8.93 2.03 -22.23
C ALA A 49 8.77 3.01 -23.41
N THR A 50 7.82 3.96 -23.49
CA THR A 50 7.44 5.03 -22.53
C THR A 50 6.18 5.76 -23.05
N ILE A 51 5.36 6.38 -22.17
CA ILE A 51 4.86 7.79 -22.22
C ILE A 51 4.20 8.09 -20.86
N PRO A 52 4.49 9.23 -20.20
CA PRO A 52 3.85 9.62 -18.95
C PRO A 52 2.48 10.24 -19.23
N SER A 53 1.43 9.71 -18.61
CA SER A 53 0.14 10.40 -18.54
C SER A 53 -0.62 9.88 -17.32
N ARG A 54 -1.03 10.84 -16.48
CA ARG A 54 -2.03 10.73 -15.40
C ARG A 54 -2.93 9.52 -15.62
N ASP A 55 -2.94 8.55 -14.68
CA ASP A 55 -3.69 7.28 -14.74
C ASP A 55 -4.93 7.41 -15.64
N THR A 56 -4.78 7.08 -16.93
CA THR A 56 -5.85 7.14 -17.93
C THR A 56 -6.80 5.96 -17.78
N ARG A 57 -6.52 5.09 -16.80
CA ARG A 57 -7.31 3.94 -16.42
C ARG A 57 -8.45 4.40 -15.52
N GLU A 58 -9.67 4.11 -15.92
CA GLU A 58 -10.83 4.31 -15.06
C GLU A 58 -10.70 3.41 -13.82
N ILE A 59 -10.58 4.04 -12.65
CA ILE A 59 -10.48 3.33 -11.37
C ILE A 59 -11.85 2.77 -11.03
N ASN A 60 -11.89 1.54 -10.52
CA ASN A 60 -13.14 0.97 -10.02
C ASN A 60 -13.66 1.83 -8.86
N VAL A 61 -14.86 2.39 -8.98
CA VAL A 61 -15.47 3.27 -7.96
C VAL A 61 -15.55 2.60 -6.58
N ALA A 62 -15.80 1.29 -6.52
CA ALA A 62 -15.78 0.55 -5.26
C ALA A 62 -14.37 0.47 -4.68
N ALA A 63 -13.34 0.30 -5.52
CA ALA A 63 -11.95 0.32 -5.08
C ALA A 63 -11.51 1.70 -4.59
N ASP A 64 -11.92 2.77 -5.27
CA ASP A 64 -11.63 4.16 -4.84
C ASP A 64 -12.30 4.47 -3.49
N ASN A 65 -13.54 4.03 -3.28
CA ASN A 65 -14.20 4.16 -1.98
C ASN A 65 -13.45 3.44 -0.85
N GLU A 66 -12.97 2.22 -1.09
CA GLU A 66 -12.14 1.50 -0.10
C GLU A 66 -10.79 2.19 0.11
N TYR A 67 -10.16 2.68 -0.97
CA TYR A 67 -8.94 3.47 -0.88
C TYR A 67 -9.11 4.72 -0.01
N LEU A 68 -10.19 5.48 -0.20
CA LEU A 68 -10.48 6.68 0.59
C LEU A 68 -10.73 6.36 2.07
N LYS A 69 -11.39 5.25 2.39
CA LYS A 69 -11.52 4.77 3.78
C LYS A 69 -10.15 4.44 4.37
N GLY A 70 -9.30 3.73 3.63
CA GLY A 70 -7.94 3.45 4.09
C GLY A 70 -7.14 4.74 4.37
N ARG A 71 -7.27 5.74 3.48
CA ARG A 71 -6.67 7.06 3.64
C ARG A 71 -7.15 7.79 4.89
N TYR A 72 -8.44 7.65 5.24
CA TYR A 72 -9.00 8.22 6.46
C TYR A 72 -8.35 7.66 7.73
N PHE A 73 -8.08 6.36 7.77
CA PHE A 73 -7.48 5.73 8.95
C PHE A 73 -5.97 5.96 9.03
N ILE A 74 -5.23 5.81 7.92
CA ILE A 74 -3.75 5.80 7.93
C ILE A 74 -3.11 7.12 8.43
N VAL A 75 -3.85 8.24 8.35
CA VAL A 75 -3.36 9.55 8.81
C VAL A 75 -3.36 9.67 10.34
N ARG A 76 -4.12 8.83 11.06
CA ARG A 76 -4.28 8.89 12.52
C ARG A 76 -3.16 8.16 13.26
N ARG A 77 -2.47 7.23 12.58
CA ARG A 77 -1.22 6.58 13.02
C ARG A 77 -1.31 5.87 14.38
N THR A 78 -2.47 5.35 14.75
CA THR A 78 -2.60 4.37 15.85
C THR A 78 -2.46 2.95 15.28
N PRO A 79 -2.02 1.95 16.08
CA PRO A 79 -1.94 0.57 15.60
C PRO A 79 -3.26 0.07 14.99
N ASP A 80 -4.37 0.26 15.71
CA ASP A 80 -5.71 -0.14 15.27
C ASP A 80 -6.14 0.59 13.97
N ASP A 81 -5.88 1.90 13.86
CA ASP A 81 -6.18 2.65 12.64
C ASP A 81 -5.30 2.15 11.47
N ILE A 82 -4.04 1.77 11.70
CA ILE A 82 -3.15 1.29 10.64
C ILE A 82 -3.60 -0.11 10.16
N GLU A 83 -4.04 -0.99 11.06
CA GLU A 83 -4.64 -2.27 10.69
C GLU A 83 -5.94 -2.09 9.91
N ALA A 84 -6.82 -1.19 10.35
CA ALA A 84 -8.04 -0.85 9.63
C ALA A 84 -7.72 -0.28 8.23
N ALA A 85 -6.72 0.60 8.13
CA ALA A 85 -6.27 1.15 6.87
C ALA A 85 -5.75 0.05 5.92
N LEU A 86 -4.93 -0.86 6.44
CA LEU A 86 -4.40 -1.99 5.69
C LEU A 86 -5.54 -2.84 5.10
N ALA A 87 -6.55 -3.19 5.89
CA ALA A 87 -7.69 -3.97 5.42
C ALA A 87 -8.44 -3.28 4.27
N HIS A 88 -8.67 -1.97 4.38
CA HIS A 88 -9.31 -1.19 3.32
C HIS A 88 -8.47 -1.09 2.05
N PHE A 89 -7.16 -0.86 2.17
CA PHE A 89 -6.28 -0.81 1.00
C PHE A 89 -6.18 -2.16 0.28
N VAL A 90 -6.13 -3.26 1.04
CA VAL A 90 -6.17 -4.62 0.46
C VAL A 90 -7.49 -4.85 -0.26
N LYS A 91 -8.62 -4.40 0.31
CA LYS A 91 -9.90 -4.51 -0.38
C LYS A 91 -9.92 -3.72 -1.68
N ALA A 92 -9.32 -2.54 -1.69
CA ALA A 92 -9.17 -1.75 -2.91
C ALA A 92 -8.34 -2.49 -3.98
N THR A 93 -7.27 -3.20 -3.60
CA THR A 93 -6.44 -3.96 -4.56
C THR A 93 -7.10 -5.24 -5.05
N GLU A 94 -7.95 -5.88 -4.25
CA GLU A 94 -8.78 -7.00 -4.71
C GLU A 94 -9.82 -6.56 -5.75
N LEU A 95 -10.43 -5.38 -5.53
CA LEU A 95 -11.43 -4.80 -6.44
C LEU A 95 -10.81 -4.20 -7.70
N ASP A 96 -9.58 -3.70 -7.57
CA ASP A 96 -8.78 -3.14 -8.65
C ASP A 96 -7.29 -3.54 -8.53
N PRO A 97 -6.92 -4.68 -9.13
CA PRO A 97 -5.55 -5.19 -9.12
C PRO A 97 -4.51 -4.25 -9.73
N LEU A 98 -4.92 -3.29 -10.57
CA LEU A 98 -4.03 -2.34 -11.23
C LEU A 98 -4.01 -0.97 -10.53
N TYR A 99 -4.58 -0.86 -9.32
CA TYR A 99 -4.60 0.38 -8.58
C TYR A 99 -3.29 0.62 -7.82
N ALA A 100 -2.26 1.13 -8.52
CA ALA A 100 -0.92 1.30 -7.97
C ALA A 100 -0.87 2.14 -6.68
N GLN A 101 -1.77 3.12 -6.53
CA GLN A 101 -1.87 3.95 -5.33
C GLN A 101 -2.37 3.15 -4.12
N ALA A 102 -3.32 2.23 -4.30
CA ALA A 102 -3.77 1.34 -3.24
C ALA A 102 -2.65 0.38 -2.81
N TRP A 103 -1.95 -0.25 -3.77
CA TRP A 103 -0.79 -1.10 -3.48
C TRP A 103 0.32 -0.36 -2.72
N THR A 104 0.61 0.88 -3.10
CA THR A 104 1.58 1.73 -2.38
C THR A 104 1.16 1.95 -0.93
N ASN A 105 -0.13 2.10 -0.66
CA ASN A 105 -0.64 2.33 0.69
C ASN A 105 -0.77 1.04 1.52
N VAL A 106 -0.94 -0.13 0.89
CA VAL A 106 -0.74 -1.44 1.54
C VAL A 106 0.69 -1.55 2.08
N ALA A 107 1.69 -1.27 1.23
CA ALA A 107 3.09 -1.29 1.64
C ALA A 107 3.39 -0.27 2.75
N LEU A 108 2.79 0.92 2.69
CA LEU A 108 2.94 1.94 3.74
C LEU A 108 2.38 1.44 5.07
N ALA A 109 1.17 0.88 5.09
CA ALA A 109 0.58 0.37 6.32
C ALA A 109 1.41 -0.76 6.94
N GLN A 110 1.89 -1.70 6.11
CA GLN A 110 2.80 -2.76 6.56
C GLN A 110 4.10 -2.21 7.14
N PHE A 111 4.73 -1.25 6.45
CA PHE A 111 5.94 -0.58 6.95
C PHE A 111 5.70 0.04 8.34
N LEU A 112 4.58 0.73 8.53
CA LEU A 112 4.26 1.39 9.79
C LEU A 112 4.00 0.42 10.93
N LEU A 113 3.35 -0.72 10.70
CA LEU A 113 3.17 -1.74 11.74
C LEU A 113 4.49 -2.34 12.25
N GLY A 114 5.58 -2.17 11.48
CA GLY A 114 6.95 -2.53 11.88
C GLY A 114 7.72 -1.46 12.63
N GLU A 115 7.26 -0.22 12.60
CA GLU A 115 7.92 0.89 13.27
C GLU A 115 7.50 0.90 14.74
N THR A 116 8.49 1.01 15.63
CA THR A 116 8.32 0.90 17.09
C THR A 116 7.30 1.88 17.67
N ASN A 117 7.04 2.99 16.99
CA ASN A 117 6.08 4.01 17.41
C ASN A 117 4.63 3.67 17.07
N TYR A 118 4.40 2.67 16.20
CA TYR A 118 3.10 2.43 15.58
C TYR A 118 2.67 0.95 15.58
N GLY A 119 3.55 0.02 15.95
CA GLY A 119 3.22 -1.40 16.05
C GLY A 119 4.25 -2.21 16.84
N GLN A 120 3.93 -3.49 17.06
CA GLN A 120 4.79 -4.44 17.79
C GLN A 120 5.38 -5.54 16.89
N THR A 121 5.08 -5.50 15.58
CA THR A 121 5.55 -6.53 14.66
C THR A 121 7.03 -6.32 14.37
N PRO A 122 7.87 -7.39 14.36
CA PRO A 122 9.28 -7.25 14.08
C PRO A 122 9.55 -6.55 12.74
N GLN A 123 10.32 -5.47 12.77
CA GLN A 123 10.67 -4.65 11.61
C GLN A 123 11.26 -5.47 10.46
N SER A 124 12.04 -6.51 10.78
CA SER A 124 12.66 -7.40 9.79
C SER A 124 11.66 -8.17 8.93
N ILE A 125 10.46 -8.43 9.45
CA ILE A 125 9.38 -9.12 8.74
C ILE A 125 8.58 -8.12 7.91
N THR A 126 8.10 -7.04 8.54
CA THR A 126 7.23 -6.06 7.90
C THR A 126 7.94 -5.25 6.81
N PHE A 127 9.22 -4.94 6.96
CA PHE A 127 9.98 -4.22 5.94
C PHE A 127 10.20 -5.07 4.70
N ARG A 128 10.43 -6.38 4.87
CA ARG A 128 10.53 -7.31 3.74
C ARG A 128 9.20 -7.38 2.98
N GLN A 129 8.09 -7.53 3.70
CA GLN A 129 6.75 -7.56 3.12
C GLN A 129 6.44 -6.26 2.38
N ALA A 130 6.63 -5.12 3.03
CA ALA A 130 6.44 -3.81 2.42
C ALA A 130 7.31 -3.63 1.16
N ASN A 131 8.55 -4.16 1.19
CA ASN A 131 9.45 -4.10 0.04
C ASN A 131 8.96 -4.94 -1.16
N ILE A 132 8.34 -6.10 -0.91
CA ILE A 132 7.72 -6.93 -1.97
C ILE A 132 6.51 -6.20 -2.55
N VAL A 133 5.61 -5.71 -1.70
CA VAL A 133 4.38 -5.04 -2.13
C VAL A 133 4.68 -3.77 -2.92
N ILE A 134 5.67 -2.98 -2.48
CA ILE A 134 6.05 -1.76 -3.21
C ILE A 134 6.68 -2.08 -4.57
N ASP A 135 7.43 -3.18 -4.71
CA ASP A 135 7.96 -3.62 -6.01
C ASP A 135 6.82 -3.95 -6.99
N ASN A 136 5.74 -4.54 -6.50
CA ASN A 136 4.55 -4.82 -7.30
C ASN A 136 3.83 -3.53 -7.69
N ALA A 137 3.65 -2.59 -6.75
CA ALA A 137 3.05 -1.28 -7.03
C ALA A 137 3.84 -0.53 -8.13
N MET A 138 5.17 -0.60 -8.07
CA MET A 138 6.06 0.02 -9.05
C MET A 138 6.09 -0.70 -10.40
N ALA A 139 5.82 -2.01 -10.43
CA ALA A 139 5.63 -2.72 -11.70
C ALA A 139 4.35 -2.28 -12.44
N ILE A 140 3.33 -1.82 -11.70
CA ILE A 140 2.09 -1.27 -12.25
C ILE A 140 2.31 0.19 -12.69
N ASN A 141 2.86 1.03 -11.80
CA ASN A 141 3.15 2.43 -12.11
C ASN A 141 4.52 2.86 -11.52
N PRO A 142 5.60 2.77 -12.31
CA PRO A 142 6.95 3.12 -11.86
C PRO A 142 7.15 4.63 -11.69
N GLU A 143 6.26 5.45 -12.25
CA GLU A 143 6.33 6.91 -12.22
C GLU A 143 5.43 7.52 -11.12
N LEU A 144 4.90 6.68 -10.22
CA LEU A 144 4.18 7.15 -9.03
C LEU A 144 5.17 7.71 -7.99
N SER A 145 5.12 9.02 -7.75
CA SER A 145 6.00 9.69 -6.77
C SER A 145 5.91 9.05 -5.38
N ALA A 146 4.69 8.79 -4.89
CA ALA A 146 4.47 8.16 -3.59
C ALA A 146 5.12 6.77 -3.49
N GLY A 147 5.07 5.99 -4.58
CA GLY A 147 5.68 4.66 -4.64
C GLY A 147 7.20 4.71 -4.51
N ASN A 148 7.84 5.61 -5.27
CA ASN A 148 9.27 5.86 -5.20
C ASN A 148 9.68 6.41 -3.81
N GLY A 149 8.88 7.30 -3.23
CA GLY A 149 9.14 7.85 -1.89
C GLY A 149 9.18 6.75 -0.81
N LEU A 150 8.18 5.87 -0.82
CA LEU A 150 8.13 4.74 0.12
C LEU A 150 9.26 3.74 -0.11
N LYS A 151 9.61 3.43 -1.37
CA LYS A 151 10.77 2.57 -1.68
C LYS A 151 12.05 3.15 -1.07
N GLY A 152 12.26 4.46 -1.21
CA GLY A 152 13.39 5.14 -0.59
C GLY A 152 13.38 5.03 0.94
N LEU A 153 12.22 5.26 1.57
CA LEU A 153 12.06 5.17 3.02
C LEU A 153 12.39 3.77 3.56
N ILE A 154 11.95 2.69 2.91
CA ILE A 154 12.22 1.31 3.33
C ILE A 154 13.72 1.02 3.41
N HIS A 155 14.52 1.64 2.53
CA HIS A 155 15.97 1.43 2.46
C HIS A 155 16.78 2.44 3.28
N ILE A 156 16.15 3.44 3.91
CA ILE A 156 16.83 4.60 4.51
C ILE A 156 17.84 4.24 5.61
N LYS A 157 17.66 3.10 6.30
CA LYS A 157 18.55 2.63 7.37
C LYS A 157 19.60 1.62 6.90
N ASN A 158 19.37 0.98 5.76
CA ASN A 158 20.11 -0.22 5.34
C ASN A 158 20.94 0.00 4.07
N ASN A 159 20.56 0.98 3.23
CA ASN A 159 21.24 1.27 1.98
C ASN A 159 21.00 2.72 1.52
N ASN A 160 21.90 3.61 1.91
CA ASN A 160 21.79 5.05 1.61
C ASN A 160 21.72 5.33 0.11
N ALA A 161 22.49 4.60 -0.72
CA ALA A 161 22.50 4.80 -2.16
C ALA A 161 21.14 4.46 -2.81
N ILE A 162 20.50 3.37 -2.36
CA ILE A 162 19.15 3.01 -2.82
C ILE A 162 18.14 4.04 -2.33
N ALA A 163 18.21 4.43 -1.06
CA ALA A 163 17.31 5.40 -0.46
C ALA A 163 17.36 6.75 -1.20
N GLU A 164 18.56 7.31 -1.38
CA GLU A 164 18.78 8.57 -2.08
C GLU A 164 18.25 8.53 -3.52
N LYS A 165 18.55 7.46 -4.26
CA LYS A 165 18.08 7.27 -5.64
C LYS A 165 16.56 7.39 -5.74
N PHE A 166 15.84 6.64 -4.91
CA PHE A 166 14.38 6.58 -4.98
C PHE A 166 13.71 7.83 -4.42
N LEU A 167 14.23 8.43 -3.35
CA LEU A 167 13.74 9.70 -2.81
C LEU A 167 13.93 10.84 -3.82
N THR A 168 15.09 10.90 -4.48
CA THR A 168 15.35 11.89 -5.54
C THR A 168 14.41 11.70 -6.72
N LYS A 169 14.15 10.47 -7.14
CA LYS A 169 13.17 10.21 -8.19
C LYS A 169 11.76 10.61 -7.76
N ALA A 170 11.35 10.37 -6.52
CA ALA A 170 10.05 10.80 -6.01
C ALA A 170 9.86 12.33 -6.10
N ILE A 171 10.88 13.11 -5.72
CA ILE A 171 10.89 14.57 -5.82
C ILE A 171 10.89 15.03 -7.29
N THR A 172 11.61 14.31 -8.16
CA THR A 172 11.61 14.62 -9.60
C THR A 172 10.22 14.42 -10.22
N LEU A 173 9.49 13.40 -9.77
CA LEU A 173 8.13 13.08 -10.24
C LEU A 173 7.07 14.01 -9.68
N ASP A 174 7.23 14.44 -8.44
CA ASP A 174 6.36 15.43 -7.77
C ASP A 174 7.21 16.30 -6.85
N GLY A 175 7.54 17.49 -7.34
CA GLY A 175 8.36 18.46 -6.59
C GLY A 175 7.69 18.94 -5.30
N SER A 176 6.37 18.73 -5.15
CA SER A 176 5.60 19.10 -3.96
C SER A 176 5.50 17.99 -2.91
N ASN A 177 6.11 16.82 -3.15
CA ASN A 177 6.09 15.70 -2.22
C ASN A 177 6.92 15.99 -0.96
N ALA A 178 6.26 16.59 0.04
CA ALA A 178 6.88 17.00 1.30
C ALA A 178 7.50 15.83 2.09
N GLN A 179 6.93 14.62 1.98
CA GLN A 179 7.47 13.44 2.67
C GLN A 179 8.83 13.04 2.09
N ALA A 180 8.94 13.01 0.75
CA ALA A 180 10.19 12.68 0.08
C ALA A 180 11.30 13.68 0.41
N HIS A 181 11.00 14.98 0.43
CA HIS A 181 11.94 16.02 0.90
C HIS A 181 12.37 15.80 2.34
N GLY A 182 11.42 15.55 3.25
CA GLY A 182 11.73 15.32 4.67
C GLY A 182 12.63 14.11 4.89
N TRP A 183 12.35 12.98 4.21
CA TRP A 183 13.17 11.78 4.31
C TRP A 183 14.55 11.94 3.67
N LEU A 184 14.65 12.62 2.53
CA LEU A 184 15.95 12.88 1.90
C LEU A 184 16.82 13.79 2.78
N GLY A 185 16.22 14.82 3.39
CA GLY A 185 16.92 15.66 4.37
C GLY A 185 17.43 14.86 5.56
N ALA A 186 16.60 13.97 6.12
CA ALA A 186 17.01 13.09 7.22
C ALA A 186 18.15 12.14 6.82
N LEU A 187 18.10 11.56 5.62
CA LEU A 187 19.14 10.68 5.10
C LEU A 187 20.49 11.40 4.97
N LEU A 188 20.49 12.59 4.38
CA LEU A 188 21.71 13.38 4.18
C LEU A 188 22.31 13.88 5.49
N TYR A 189 21.47 14.21 6.48
CA TYR A 189 21.93 14.60 7.80
C TYR A 189 22.60 13.45 8.58
N LEU A 190 22.06 12.23 8.47
CA LEU A 190 22.57 11.05 9.19
C LEU A 190 23.71 10.33 8.48
N GLY A 191 23.85 10.52 7.17
CA GLY A 191 24.88 9.87 6.34
C GLY A 191 26.12 10.71 6.05
N GLY A 192 26.18 11.96 6.54
CA GLY A 192 27.30 12.89 6.39
C GLY A 192 28.35 12.81 7.49
#